data_AF-A0A4Q7QMJ2-F1
#
_entry.id   AF-A0A4Q7QMJ2-F1
#
_cell.length_a   1.000
_cell.length_b   1.000
_cell.length_c   1.000
_cell.angle_alpha   90.00
_cell.angle_beta   90.00
_cell.angle_gamma   90.00
#
_symmetry.space_group_name_H-M   'P 1'
#
loop_
_entity.id
_entity.type
_entity.pdbx_description
1 polymer ?
#
loop_
_entity_poly.entity_id
_entity_poly.type
_entity_poly.pdbx_seq_one_letter_code
_entity_poly.pdbx_strand_id
1 'polypeptide(L)'
;MIALIVIGVLVLGLAGFVFWFLKIRDPLKGEDFYKFHAEQKWAWELTLTPEQEKAFMAGLEAYDDERGCYPMREEGILRVYGPMMLISLFWMTERFAAMGPAAVQDPAGAVQQLMTDAADGETDGILYYDDEWMGEGVEQVDGMDKYAFTDAIMSATHAQGVDHEFAGGYADEDKGFVTMGVLAKSPEHVAQMYEDAYAVSGPQAELNNRLDVMREVMKPENPEYVAAHDRAEAEKSKYINTLIFCFDRVVKHYNDARPEMQYAEPRDVLSVVMAQMLEDGRSGYTWTRPPTQEQHELALAILGNRG
;
A
#
# COMPACT_ATOMS: atom_id res chain seq x y z
N MET A 1 3.96 2.48 59.47
CA MET A 1 2.63 2.38 58.82
C MET A 1 2.65 3.02 57.43
N ILE A 2 3.10 4.28 57.29
CA ILE A 2 3.20 5.00 56.01
C ILE A 2 4.12 4.28 55.00
N ALA A 3 5.26 3.74 55.44
CA ALA A 3 6.18 3.02 54.55
C ALA A 3 5.57 1.77 53.88
N LEU A 4 4.67 1.05 54.57
CA LEU A 4 3.99 -0.13 54.01
C LEU A 4 2.92 0.26 52.98
N ILE A 5 2.28 1.42 53.15
CA ILE A 5 1.29 1.94 52.20
C ILE A 5 1.99 2.39 50.91
N VAL A 6 3.14 3.07 51.02
CA VAL A 6 3.93 3.49 49.85
C VAL A 6 4.43 2.30 49.04
N ILE A 7 4.89 1.23 49.72
CA ILE A 7 5.30 -0.02 49.05
C ILE A 7 4.10 -0.70 48.38
N GLY A 8 2.94 -0.74 49.03
CA GLY A 8 1.71 -1.32 48.45
C GLY A 8 1.25 -0.59 47.18
N VAL A 9 1.31 0.75 47.16
CA VAL A 9 0.95 1.56 45.98
C VAL A 9 1.97 1.37 44.85
N LEU A 10 3.25 1.27 45.16
CA LEU A 10 4.28 1.00 44.15
C LEU A 10 4.14 -0.39 43.52
N VAL A 11 3.86 -1.42 44.32
CA VAL A 11 3.66 -2.79 43.80
C VAL A 11 2.40 -2.88 42.95
N LEU A 12 1.30 -2.25 43.36
CA LEU A 12 0.07 -2.20 42.56
C LEU A 12 0.23 -1.35 41.29
N GLY A 13 0.98 -0.25 41.36
CA GLY A 13 1.34 0.56 40.20
C GLY A 13 2.21 -0.20 39.20
N LEU A 14 3.22 -0.95 39.69
CA LEU A 14 4.07 -1.77 38.83
C LEU A 14 3.29 -2.95 38.23
N ALA A 15 2.45 -3.63 39.02
CA ALA A 15 1.63 -4.72 38.53
C ALA A 15 0.58 -4.22 37.50
N GLY A 16 -0.03 -3.06 37.76
CA GLY A 16 -0.95 -2.41 36.83
C GLY A 16 -0.25 -1.94 35.55
N PHE A 17 0.97 -1.41 35.67
CA PHE A 17 1.79 -1.02 34.52
C PHE A 17 2.24 -2.23 33.72
N VAL A 18 2.68 -3.32 34.36
CA VAL A 18 3.05 -4.57 33.68
C VAL A 18 1.83 -5.20 33.00
N PHE A 19 0.66 -5.19 33.63
CA PHE A 19 -0.56 -5.71 33.03
C PHE A 19 -1.05 -4.84 31.86
N TRP A 20 -0.96 -3.51 31.98
CA TRP A 20 -1.27 -2.57 30.91
C TRP A 20 -0.26 -2.67 29.75
N PHE A 21 1.03 -2.80 30.06
CA PHE A 21 2.13 -2.96 29.11
C PHE A 21 2.04 -4.31 28.38
N LEU A 22 1.68 -5.40 29.05
CA LEU A 22 1.42 -6.70 28.43
C LEU A 22 0.10 -6.73 27.65
N LYS A 23 -0.89 -5.90 28.00
CA LYS A 23 -2.13 -5.76 27.22
C LYS A 23 -1.92 -4.94 25.94
N ILE A 24 -0.98 -3.98 25.96
CA ILE A 24 -0.54 -3.23 24.78
C ILE A 24 0.42 -4.06 23.92
N ARG A 25 1.35 -4.79 24.54
CA ARG A 25 2.20 -5.81 23.90
C ARG A 25 1.60 -7.20 24.04
N ASP A 26 0.32 -7.38 23.72
CA ASP A 26 -0.16 -8.74 23.49
C ASP A 26 0.53 -9.22 22.21
N PRO A 27 1.50 -10.16 22.26
CA PRO A 27 2.27 -10.56 21.08
C PRO A 27 1.39 -11.22 20.02
N LEU A 28 0.14 -11.53 20.39
CA LEU A 28 -0.90 -12.10 19.54
C LEU A 28 -1.79 -11.03 18.88
N LYS A 29 -1.56 -9.74 19.13
CA LYS A 29 -2.36 -8.62 18.57
C LYS A 29 -1.53 -7.54 17.87
N GLY A 30 -0.22 -7.73 17.75
CA GLY A 30 0.60 -6.86 16.89
C GLY A 30 0.26 -7.09 15.42
N GLU A 31 0.50 -6.09 14.57
CA GLU A 31 0.41 -6.18 13.11
C GLU A 31 1.17 -7.41 12.56
N ASP A 32 2.25 -7.83 13.25
CA ASP A 32 3.02 -9.04 12.95
C ASP A 32 2.19 -10.33 13.02
N PHE A 33 1.16 -10.43 13.88
CA PHE A 33 0.31 -11.63 13.98
C PHE A 33 -0.66 -11.78 12.80
N TYR A 34 -0.94 -10.68 12.10
CA TYR A 34 -1.87 -10.65 10.95
C TYR A 34 -1.14 -10.63 9.61
N LYS A 35 0.20 -10.50 9.61
CA LYS A 35 1.01 -10.34 8.40
C LYS A 35 0.69 -11.35 7.31
N PHE A 36 0.58 -12.64 7.65
CA PHE A 36 0.24 -13.74 6.72
C PHE A 36 -1.12 -14.39 7.00
N HIS A 37 -2.09 -13.66 7.57
CA HIS A 37 -3.43 -14.20 7.74
C HIS A 37 -4.19 -14.33 6.42
N ALA A 38 -5.05 -15.34 6.27
CA ALA A 38 -5.93 -15.47 5.12
C ALA A 38 -7.26 -14.77 5.42
N GLU A 39 -7.69 -13.85 4.56
CA GLU A 39 -8.87 -13.00 4.80
C GLU A 39 -9.91 -13.08 3.69
N GLN A 40 -9.54 -13.50 2.47
CA GLN A 40 -10.42 -13.43 1.28
C GLN A 40 -11.07 -12.05 1.10
N LYS A 41 -10.34 -10.99 1.43
CA LYS A 41 -10.82 -9.61 1.40
C LYS A 41 -10.39 -8.91 0.12
N TRP A 42 -9.13 -9.06 -0.25
CA TRP A 42 -8.52 -8.29 -1.33
C TRP A 42 -8.67 -8.99 -2.67
N ALA A 43 -8.73 -8.20 -3.74
CA ALA A 43 -9.02 -8.73 -5.07
C ALA A 43 -8.02 -9.79 -5.56
N TRP A 44 -6.75 -9.69 -5.15
CA TRP A 44 -5.74 -10.69 -5.47
C TRP A 44 -5.93 -11.99 -4.66
N GLU A 45 -6.41 -11.93 -3.41
CA GLU A 45 -6.72 -13.12 -2.60
C GLU A 45 -7.84 -13.95 -3.24
N LEU A 46 -8.79 -13.27 -3.90
CA LEU A 46 -9.92 -13.90 -4.60
C LEU A 46 -9.52 -14.66 -5.88
N THR A 47 -8.26 -14.54 -6.33
CA THR A 47 -7.72 -15.39 -7.39
C THR A 47 -7.42 -16.81 -6.91
N LEU A 48 -7.38 -17.01 -5.58
CA LEU A 48 -7.13 -18.29 -4.92
C LEU A 48 -8.43 -18.84 -4.31
N THR A 49 -8.55 -20.15 -4.26
CA THR A 49 -9.51 -20.78 -3.32
C THR A 49 -9.06 -20.58 -1.87
N PRO A 50 -9.93 -20.67 -0.86
CA PRO A 50 -9.53 -20.52 0.55
C PRO A 50 -8.41 -21.48 0.99
N GLU A 51 -8.37 -22.69 0.42
CA GLU A 51 -7.30 -23.65 0.68
C GLU A 51 -5.96 -23.20 0.05
N GLN A 52 -6.02 -22.68 -1.18
CA GLN A 52 -4.84 -22.16 -1.87
C GLN A 52 -4.31 -20.90 -1.21
N GLU A 53 -5.17 -19.98 -0.76
CA GLU A 53 -4.74 -18.77 -0.04
C GLU A 53 -4.02 -19.14 1.26
N LYS A 54 -4.59 -20.06 2.05
CA LYS A 54 -3.93 -20.54 3.27
C LYS A 54 -2.57 -21.15 2.98
N ALA A 55 -2.46 -21.96 1.92
CA ALA A 55 -1.18 -22.54 1.51
C ALA A 55 -0.20 -21.47 1.03
N PHE A 56 -0.64 -20.52 0.21
CA PHE A 56 0.16 -19.41 -0.30
C PHE A 56 0.73 -18.56 0.84
N MET A 57 -0.11 -18.18 1.81
CA MET A 57 0.32 -17.44 2.99
C MET A 57 1.34 -18.20 3.84
N ALA A 58 1.15 -19.51 4.04
CA ALA A 58 2.13 -20.34 4.75
C ALA A 58 3.48 -20.43 3.99
N GLY A 59 3.45 -20.42 2.66
CA GLY A 59 4.65 -20.35 1.83
C GLY A 59 5.37 -19.00 1.96
N LEU A 60 4.62 -17.89 2.00
CA LEU A 60 5.18 -16.55 2.24
C LEU A 60 5.77 -16.42 3.65
N GLU A 61 5.11 -16.96 4.67
CA GLU A 61 5.62 -17.02 6.04
C GLU A 61 6.95 -17.77 6.11
N ALA A 62 7.04 -18.95 5.46
CA ALA A 62 8.28 -19.71 5.38
C ALA A 62 9.41 -18.95 4.65
N TYR A 63 9.09 -18.20 3.60
CA TYR A 63 10.07 -17.37 2.89
C TYR A 63 10.54 -16.16 3.73
N ASP A 64 9.62 -15.53 4.45
CA ASP A 64 9.89 -14.39 5.33
C ASP A 64 10.90 -14.75 6.42
N ASP A 65 10.72 -15.90 7.05
CA ASP A 65 11.64 -16.42 8.08
C ASP A 65 13.09 -16.55 7.58
N GLU A 66 13.29 -16.79 6.27
CA GLU A 66 14.62 -16.97 5.67
C GLU A 66 15.21 -15.69 5.07
N ARG A 67 14.39 -14.89 4.38
CA ARG A 67 14.86 -13.80 3.50
C ARG A 67 14.12 -12.47 3.68
N GLY A 68 12.99 -12.50 4.37
CA GLY A 68 12.14 -11.34 4.62
C GLY A 68 11.27 -10.93 3.42
N CYS A 69 9.97 -10.79 3.65
CA CYS A 69 9.02 -10.17 2.74
C CYS A 69 7.89 -9.47 3.52
N TYR A 70 7.11 -8.63 2.86
CA TYR A 70 5.99 -7.94 3.49
C TYR A 70 4.83 -7.73 2.49
N PRO A 71 3.65 -8.33 2.72
CA PRO A 71 2.49 -8.14 1.85
C PRO A 71 1.77 -6.82 2.17
N MET A 72 1.86 -5.86 1.26
CA MET A 72 1.06 -4.64 1.21
C MET A 72 -0.27 -4.97 0.52
N ARG A 73 -1.24 -5.41 1.33
CA ARG A 73 -2.42 -6.13 0.85
C ARG A 73 -3.39 -5.27 0.04
N GLU A 74 -3.60 -4.04 0.50
CA GLU A 74 -4.53 -3.10 -0.13
C GLU A 74 -4.03 -2.68 -1.51
N GLU A 75 -2.74 -2.42 -1.62
CA GLU A 75 -2.06 -2.04 -2.85
C GLU A 75 -1.86 -3.23 -3.80
N GLY A 76 -1.93 -4.46 -3.28
CA GLY A 76 -1.71 -5.69 -4.03
C GLY A 76 -0.23 -5.93 -4.36
N ILE A 77 0.67 -5.58 -3.44
CA ILE A 77 2.12 -5.63 -3.65
C ILE A 77 2.78 -6.47 -2.55
N LEU A 78 3.70 -7.34 -2.92
CA LEU A 78 4.63 -8.00 -2.02
C LEU A 78 5.99 -7.30 -2.09
N ARG A 79 6.44 -6.74 -0.97
CA ARG A 79 7.80 -6.23 -0.82
C ARG A 79 8.73 -7.36 -0.44
N VAL A 80 9.85 -7.49 -1.13
CA VAL A 80 10.91 -8.48 -0.86
C VAL A 80 12.21 -7.73 -0.57
N TYR A 81 12.97 -8.18 0.43
CA TYR A 81 14.19 -7.45 0.87
C TYR A 81 15.50 -8.01 0.28
N GLY A 82 15.47 -9.17 -0.38
CA GLY A 82 16.67 -9.81 -0.94
C GLY A 82 16.39 -10.73 -2.13
N PRO A 83 16.60 -10.28 -3.38
CA PRO A 83 16.88 -8.89 -3.79
C PRO A 83 15.69 -7.95 -3.51
N MET A 84 15.94 -6.64 -3.48
CA MET A 84 14.88 -5.65 -3.26
C MET A 84 13.93 -5.58 -4.45
N MET A 85 12.70 -6.03 -4.24
CA MET A 85 11.68 -6.12 -5.29
C MET A 85 10.31 -5.76 -4.74
N LEU A 86 9.49 -5.16 -5.60
CA LEU A 86 8.05 -5.04 -5.45
C LEU A 86 7.42 -5.99 -6.47
N ILE A 87 6.72 -7.00 -5.98
CA ILE A 87 6.09 -8.03 -6.81
C ILE A 87 4.57 -7.89 -6.67
N SER A 88 3.85 -7.91 -7.77
CA SER A 88 2.40 -7.95 -7.78
C SER A 88 1.90 -9.22 -7.10
N LEU A 89 1.03 -9.06 -6.10
CA LEU A 89 0.37 -10.20 -5.48
C LEU A 89 -0.54 -10.92 -6.48
N PHE A 90 -1.15 -10.23 -7.45
CA PHE A 90 -1.90 -10.88 -8.54
C PHE A 90 -0.99 -11.78 -9.40
N TRP A 91 0.20 -11.29 -9.75
CA TRP A 91 1.18 -12.08 -10.51
C TRP A 91 1.56 -13.36 -9.77
N MET A 92 1.75 -13.26 -8.45
CA MET A 92 2.11 -14.40 -7.60
C MET A 92 0.96 -15.37 -7.44
N THR A 93 -0.23 -14.89 -7.08
CA THR A 93 -1.35 -15.77 -6.76
C THR A 93 -1.92 -16.46 -7.99
N GLU A 94 -1.99 -15.81 -9.15
CA GLU A 94 -2.40 -16.45 -10.40
C GLU A 94 -1.46 -17.60 -10.78
N ARG A 95 -0.14 -17.40 -10.63
CA ARG A 95 0.87 -18.43 -10.89
C ARG A 95 0.83 -19.54 -9.85
N PHE A 96 0.68 -19.20 -8.57
CA PHE A 96 0.50 -20.18 -7.51
C PHE A 96 -0.72 -21.07 -7.77
N ALA A 97 -1.86 -20.48 -8.18
CA ALA A 97 -3.04 -21.22 -8.58
C ALA A 97 -2.77 -22.12 -9.81
N ALA A 98 -2.03 -21.63 -10.80
CA ALA A 98 -1.68 -22.37 -12.00
C ALA A 98 -0.75 -23.59 -11.73
N MET A 99 0.07 -23.54 -10.68
CA MET A 99 0.88 -24.68 -10.21
C MET A 99 0.01 -25.82 -9.64
N GLY A 100 -1.26 -25.55 -9.33
CA GLY A 100 -2.25 -26.55 -8.97
C GLY A 100 -1.99 -27.24 -7.61
N PRO A 101 -2.43 -28.50 -7.42
CA PRO A 101 -2.36 -29.17 -6.13
C PRO A 101 -0.95 -29.36 -5.57
N ALA A 102 0.07 -29.37 -6.43
CA ALA A 102 1.47 -29.49 -6.00
C ALA A 102 1.90 -28.31 -5.13
N ALA A 103 1.46 -27.09 -5.46
CA ALA A 103 1.76 -25.89 -4.68
C ALA A 103 1.05 -25.89 -3.31
N VAL A 104 -0.11 -26.53 -3.20
CA VAL A 104 -0.80 -26.69 -1.90
C VAL A 104 -0.11 -27.73 -1.02
N GLN A 105 0.48 -28.77 -1.63
CA GLN A 105 1.20 -29.82 -0.91
C GLN A 105 2.59 -29.36 -0.44
N ASP A 106 3.27 -28.51 -1.22
CA ASP A 106 4.55 -27.91 -0.89
C ASP A 106 4.52 -26.38 -1.13
N PRO A 107 3.88 -25.62 -0.22
CA PRO A 107 3.73 -24.18 -0.39
C PRO A 107 5.05 -23.41 -0.31
N ALA A 108 5.98 -23.87 0.53
CA ALA A 108 7.30 -23.24 0.68
C ALA A 108 8.11 -23.39 -0.61
N GLY A 109 8.18 -24.60 -1.19
CA GLY A 109 8.84 -24.84 -2.48
C GLY A 109 8.20 -24.05 -3.61
N ALA A 110 6.87 -23.95 -3.63
CA ALA A 110 6.16 -23.18 -4.65
C ALA A 110 6.43 -21.67 -4.58
N VAL A 111 6.34 -21.06 -3.39
CA VAL A 111 6.67 -19.64 -3.21
C VAL A 111 8.14 -19.37 -3.52
N GLN A 112 9.06 -20.24 -3.08
CA GLN A 112 10.48 -20.12 -3.41
C GLN A 112 10.73 -20.13 -4.92
N GLN A 113 10.02 -20.98 -5.68
CA GLN A 113 10.09 -20.98 -7.13
C GLN A 113 9.59 -19.66 -7.72
N LEU A 114 8.43 -19.17 -7.29
CA LEU A 114 7.87 -17.88 -7.77
C LEU A 114 8.80 -16.70 -7.49
N MET A 115 9.44 -16.68 -6.32
CA MET A 115 10.44 -15.67 -5.96
C MET A 115 11.69 -15.74 -6.83
N THR A 116 12.10 -16.96 -7.19
CA THR A 116 13.25 -17.18 -8.08
C THR A 116 12.92 -16.70 -9.50
N ASP A 117 11.74 -17.05 -10.00
CA ASP A 117 11.25 -16.60 -11.31
C ASP A 117 11.11 -15.07 -11.36
N ALA A 118 10.66 -14.46 -10.25
CA ALA A 118 10.59 -13.01 -10.14
C ALA A 118 11.98 -12.36 -10.11
N ALA A 119 12.97 -13.05 -9.53
CA ALA A 119 14.34 -12.58 -9.45
C ALA A 119 15.12 -12.69 -10.78
N ASP A 120 14.55 -13.28 -11.84
CA ASP A 120 15.20 -13.42 -13.14
C ASP A 120 15.11 -12.14 -13.99
N GLY A 121 14.23 -11.19 -13.65
CA GLY A 121 14.20 -9.89 -14.31
C GLY A 121 12.89 -9.12 -14.14
N GLU A 122 12.94 -7.85 -14.51
CA GLU A 122 11.75 -6.99 -14.53
C GLU A 122 10.80 -7.38 -15.64
N THR A 123 9.55 -7.57 -15.25
CA THR A 123 8.41 -7.85 -16.12
C THR A 123 7.18 -7.16 -15.56
N ASP A 124 6.06 -7.18 -16.29
CA ASP A 124 4.80 -6.62 -15.78
C ASP A 124 4.43 -7.27 -14.44
N GLY A 125 4.34 -6.44 -13.41
CA GLY A 125 4.10 -6.84 -12.03
C GLY A 125 5.36 -7.03 -11.20
N ILE A 126 6.57 -6.79 -11.71
CA ILE A 126 7.83 -6.99 -10.97
C ILE A 126 8.75 -5.80 -11.18
N LEU A 127 9.10 -5.12 -10.10
CA LEU A 127 9.95 -3.94 -10.12
C LEU A 127 11.07 -4.09 -9.09
N TYR A 128 12.32 -3.98 -9.52
CA TYR A 128 13.44 -3.86 -8.59
C TYR A 128 13.53 -2.42 -8.10
N TYR A 129 14.04 -2.25 -6.91
CA TYR A 129 14.29 -0.91 -6.40
C TYR A 129 15.53 -0.92 -5.51
N ASP A 130 16.00 0.26 -5.18
CA ASP A 130 17.17 0.47 -4.32
C ASP A 130 16.75 1.37 -3.16
N ASP A 131 17.04 0.99 -1.93
CA ASP A 131 16.78 1.85 -0.77
C ASP A 131 17.83 2.96 -0.63
N GLU A 132 18.96 2.85 -1.33
CA GLU A 132 19.92 3.93 -1.56
C GLU A 132 19.61 4.74 -2.84
N TRP A 133 18.33 4.92 -3.16
CA TRP A 133 17.86 5.54 -4.41
C TRP A 133 18.38 6.96 -4.71
N MET A 134 18.84 7.71 -3.70
CA MET A 134 19.48 9.02 -3.94
C MET A 134 20.93 8.88 -4.42
N GLY A 135 21.54 7.70 -4.24
CA GLY A 135 22.96 7.42 -4.39
C GLY A 135 23.73 7.54 -3.07
N GLU A 136 24.80 6.75 -2.95
CA GLU A 136 25.67 6.75 -1.78
C GLU A 136 26.22 8.16 -1.48
N GLY A 137 25.95 8.66 -0.27
CA GLY A 137 26.42 9.97 0.19
C GLY A 137 25.71 11.18 -0.43
N VAL A 138 24.61 10.98 -1.15
CA VAL A 138 23.75 12.05 -1.67
C VAL A 138 22.68 12.38 -0.65
N GLU A 139 22.71 13.62 -0.14
CA GLU A 139 21.71 14.10 0.83
C GLU A 139 20.54 14.83 0.17
N GLN A 140 20.72 15.32 -1.06
CA GLN A 140 19.73 16.13 -1.77
C GLN A 140 19.75 15.92 -3.28
N VAL A 141 18.57 15.95 -3.89
CA VAL A 141 18.35 16.01 -5.34
C VAL A 141 17.71 17.35 -5.65
N ASP A 142 18.39 18.20 -6.45
CA ASP A 142 17.91 19.55 -6.79
C ASP A 142 17.50 20.41 -5.58
N GLY A 143 18.28 20.31 -4.50
CA GLY A 143 18.03 21.02 -3.24
C GLY A 143 16.93 20.44 -2.35
N MET A 144 16.28 19.35 -2.78
CA MET A 144 15.29 18.61 -1.99
C MET A 144 15.98 17.44 -1.27
N ASP A 145 15.78 17.33 0.04
CA ASP A 145 16.07 16.07 0.74
C ASP A 145 15.05 14.98 0.38
N LYS A 146 15.24 13.76 0.90
CA LYS A 146 14.33 12.63 0.60
C LYS A 146 12.86 12.92 0.91
N TYR A 147 12.58 13.69 1.97
CA TYR A 147 11.20 14.00 2.37
C TYR A 147 10.57 15.02 1.43
N ALA A 148 11.31 16.08 1.10
CA ALA A 148 10.86 17.09 0.14
C ALA A 148 10.68 16.52 -1.26
N PHE A 149 11.56 15.60 -1.69
CA PHE A 149 11.43 14.91 -2.97
C PHE A 149 10.20 14.00 -2.99
N THR A 150 9.96 13.27 -1.91
CA THR A 150 8.78 12.41 -1.75
C THR A 150 7.48 13.23 -1.76
N ASP A 151 7.46 14.36 -1.06
CA ASP A 151 6.33 15.30 -1.08
C ASP A 151 6.06 15.84 -2.49
N ALA A 152 7.11 16.18 -3.25
CA ALA A 152 7.00 16.62 -4.63
C ALA A 152 6.48 15.51 -5.56
N ILE A 153 6.90 14.26 -5.38
CA ILE A 153 6.36 13.11 -6.12
C ILE A 153 4.88 12.90 -5.78
N MET A 154 4.53 12.88 -4.50
CA MET A 154 3.13 12.70 -4.06
C MET A 154 2.23 13.82 -4.56
N SER A 155 2.75 15.06 -4.62
CA SER A 155 2.07 16.19 -5.25
C SER A 155 1.87 15.97 -6.75
N ALA A 156 2.88 15.45 -7.46
CA ALA A 156 2.83 15.21 -8.89
C ALA A 156 1.88 14.06 -9.28
N THR A 157 1.72 13.04 -8.42
CA THR A 157 0.74 11.97 -8.62
C THR A 157 -0.68 12.36 -8.20
N HIS A 158 -0.88 13.56 -7.64
CA HIS A 158 -2.11 13.96 -6.96
C HIS A 158 -2.56 12.96 -5.89
N ALA A 159 -1.65 12.16 -5.35
CA ALA A 159 -1.91 11.19 -4.30
C ALA A 159 -1.99 11.82 -2.90
N GLN A 160 -1.91 13.15 -2.80
CA GLN A 160 -2.03 13.87 -1.54
C GLN A 160 -3.51 14.05 -1.16
N GLY A 161 -3.92 13.33 -0.12
CA GLY A 161 -5.28 13.40 0.40
C GLY A 161 -6.12 12.24 -0.12
N VAL A 162 -6.69 11.50 0.82
CA VAL A 162 -7.70 10.47 0.56
C VAL A 162 -8.98 11.18 0.12
N ASP A 163 -9.03 11.68 -1.10
CA ASP A 163 -10.31 12.08 -1.71
C ASP A 163 -10.85 10.90 -2.50
N HIS A 164 -11.97 10.40 -1.98
CA HIS A 164 -12.47 9.03 -2.02
C HIS A 164 -12.89 8.49 -3.40
N GLU A 165 -12.54 9.11 -4.53
CA GLU A 165 -13.18 8.75 -5.78
C GLU A 165 -12.25 8.13 -6.85
N PHE A 166 -10.98 8.55 -7.01
CA PHE A 166 -10.24 8.19 -8.25
C PHE A 166 -8.75 7.82 -8.14
N ALA A 167 -8.02 8.23 -7.10
CA ALA A 167 -6.63 7.82 -6.87
C ALA A 167 -6.19 8.04 -5.41
N GLY A 168 -5.73 6.98 -4.73
CA GLY A 168 -4.97 7.09 -3.48
C GLY A 168 -3.54 6.66 -3.74
N GLY A 169 -2.57 7.11 -2.96
CA GLY A 169 -1.19 6.68 -3.14
C GLY A 169 -0.41 6.71 -1.85
N TYR A 170 0.67 5.95 -1.84
CA TYR A 170 1.59 5.83 -0.73
C TYR A 170 3.00 5.98 -1.27
N ALA A 171 3.87 6.65 -0.53
CA ALA A 171 5.28 6.69 -0.84
C ALA A 171 6.08 6.29 0.40
N ASP A 172 7.17 5.58 0.17
CA ASP A 172 8.13 5.18 1.19
C ASP A 172 9.48 5.80 0.82
N GLU A 173 9.81 6.93 1.44
CA GLU A 173 11.05 7.67 1.20
C GLU A 173 12.30 6.89 1.62
N ASP A 174 12.16 5.97 2.58
CA ASP A 174 13.23 5.12 3.09
C ASP A 174 13.48 3.91 2.18
N LYS A 175 12.48 3.52 1.37
CA LYS A 175 12.58 2.42 0.42
C LYS A 175 12.63 2.87 -1.03
N GLY A 176 12.34 4.12 -1.34
CA GLY A 176 12.52 4.65 -2.68
C GLY A 176 11.46 4.19 -3.67
N PHE A 177 10.18 4.22 -3.30
CA PHE A 177 9.09 3.99 -4.25
C PHE A 177 7.82 4.78 -3.90
N VAL A 178 6.95 4.95 -4.90
CA VAL A 178 5.60 5.49 -4.76
C VAL A 178 4.59 4.58 -5.46
N THR A 179 3.40 4.47 -4.89
CA THR A 179 2.23 3.82 -5.45
C THR A 179 1.16 4.86 -5.76
N MET A 180 0.40 4.59 -6.82
CA MET A 180 -0.76 5.37 -7.25
C MET A 180 -1.84 4.38 -7.65
N GLY A 181 -2.89 4.26 -6.83
CA GLY A 181 -4.11 3.57 -7.18
C GLY A 181 -4.84 4.33 -8.29
N VAL A 182 -5.34 3.61 -9.28
CA VAL A 182 -6.01 4.18 -10.45
C VAL A 182 -7.37 3.50 -10.61
N LEU A 183 -8.44 4.27 -10.41
CA LEU A 183 -9.81 3.85 -10.62
C LEU A 183 -10.45 4.73 -11.70
N ALA A 184 -10.49 4.24 -12.94
CA ALA A 184 -11.04 5.00 -14.06
C ALA A 184 -12.53 5.36 -13.88
N LYS A 185 -13.31 4.41 -13.36
CA LYS A 185 -14.73 4.60 -13.06
C LYS A 185 -15.13 3.69 -11.91
N SER A 186 -15.72 4.27 -10.86
CA SER A 186 -16.37 3.47 -9.82
C SER A 186 -17.60 2.78 -10.40
N PRO A 187 -17.73 1.45 -10.28
CA PRO A 187 -18.93 0.74 -10.71
C PRO A 187 -20.18 1.23 -9.99
N GLU A 188 -21.32 1.27 -10.70
CA GLU A 188 -22.60 1.75 -10.15
C GLU A 188 -23.04 0.95 -8.91
N HIS A 189 -22.77 -0.36 -8.87
CA HIS A 189 -23.10 -1.18 -7.71
C HIS A 189 -22.25 -0.86 -6.48
N VAL A 190 -20.99 -0.43 -6.67
CA VAL A 190 -20.13 0.01 -5.56
C VAL A 190 -20.68 1.30 -4.96
N ALA A 191 -21.09 2.25 -5.80
CA ALA A 191 -21.73 3.49 -5.34
C ALA A 191 -23.00 3.18 -4.52
N GLN A 192 -23.85 2.25 -4.99
CA GLN A 192 -25.03 1.81 -4.24
C GLN A 192 -24.66 1.19 -2.89
N MET A 193 -23.58 0.39 -2.82
CA MET A 193 -23.12 -0.19 -1.54
C MET A 193 -22.72 0.89 -0.52
N TYR A 194 -22.09 1.98 -0.94
CA TYR A 194 -21.81 3.11 -0.05
C TYR A 194 -23.08 3.82 0.39
N GLU A 195 -24.02 4.08 -0.52
CA GLU A 195 -25.33 4.67 -0.16
C GLU A 195 -26.06 3.81 0.87
N ASP A 196 -26.07 2.49 0.67
CA ASP A 196 -26.67 1.52 1.58
C ASP A 196 -25.96 1.53 2.94
N ALA A 197 -24.63 1.65 2.97
CA ALA A 197 -23.86 1.79 4.20
C ALA A 197 -24.25 3.10 4.93
N TYR A 198 -24.23 4.25 4.24
CA TYR A 198 -24.60 5.54 4.82
C TYR A 198 -26.06 5.59 5.30
N ALA A 199 -26.98 4.86 4.68
CA ALA A 199 -28.34 4.73 5.18
C ALA A 199 -28.41 4.11 6.59
N VAL A 200 -27.42 3.26 6.93
CA VAL A 200 -27.30 2.58 8.23
C VAL A 200 -26.55 3.42 9.27
N SER A 201 -25.76 4.42 8.87
CA SER A 201 -25.05 5.31 9.81
C SER A 201 -25.98 6.24 10.60
N GLY A 202 -27.24 6.37 10.17
CA GLY A 202 -28.23 7.26 10.78
C GLY A 202 -28.13 8.70 10.26
N PRO A 203 -28.99 9.61 10.76
CA PRO A 203 -29.01 11.00 10.29
C PRO A 203 -27.71 11.72 10.65
N GLN A 204 -27.18 12.50 9.71
CA GLN A 204 -26.03 13.36 9.98
C GLN A 204 -26.34 14.32 11.14
N ALA A 205 -25.45 14.37 12.13
CA ALA A 205 -25.56 15.31 13.23
C ALA A 205 -25.33 16.75 12.71
N GLU A 206 -26.14 17.70 13.18
CA GLU A 206 -25.86 19.12 12.94
C GLU A 206 -24.61 19.54 13.74
N LEU A 207 -23.53 19.84 13.04
CA LEU A 207 -22.26 20.27 13.63
C LEU A 207 -22.20 21.79 13.67
N ASN A 208 -22.53 22.40 14.80
CA ASN A 208 -22.60 23.86 14.92
C ASN A 208 -21.30 24.48 15.49
N ASN A 209 -20.44 23.67 16.11
CA ASN A 209 -19.19 24.12 16.69
C ASN A 209 -18.14 22.98 16.80
N ARG A 210 -16.91 23.33 17.15
CA ARG A 210 -15.79 22.38 17.28
C ARG A 210 -16.02 21.28 18.33
N LEU A 211 -16.78 21.56 19.40
CA LEU A 211 -17.11 20.54 20.40
C LEU A 211 -18.12 19.52 19.85
N ASP A 212 -19.01 19.92 18.95
CA ASP A 212 -19.93 19.00 18.28
C ASP A 212 -19.15 18.05 17.37
N VAL A 213 -18.17 18.57 16.62
CA VAL A 213 -17.25 17.74 15.81
C VAL A 213 -16.50 16.75 16.69
N MET A 214 -15.89 17.22 17.79
CA MET A 214 -15.17 16.33 18.72
C MET A 214 -16.09 15.26 19.33
N ARG A 215 -17.32 15.62 19.70
CA ARG A 215 -18.29 14.66 20.23
C ARG A 215 -18.70 13.64 19.20
N GLU A 216 -18.88 14.05 17.95
CA GLU A 216 -19.25 13.17 16.86
C GLU A 216 -18.13 12.18 16.54
N VAL A 217 -16.89 12.66 16.38
CA VAL A 217 -15.71 11.81 16.11
C VAL A 217 -15.40 10.84 17.25
N MET A 218 -15.73 11.20 18.49
CA MET A 218 -15.56 10.31 19.65
C MET A 218 -16.68 9.28 19.82
N LYS A 219 -17.79 9.38 19.07
CA LYS A 219 -18.81 8.34 19.13
C LYS A 219 -18.26 7.08 18.45
N PRO A 220 -18.42 5.90 19.06
CA PRO A 220 -18.15 4.66 18.36
C PRO A 220 -19.05 4.59 17.13
N GLU A 221 -18.45 4.31 15.98
CA GLU A 221 -19.18 4.14 14.73
C GLU A 221 -20.16 2.96 14.86
N ASN A 222 -21.28 3.04 14.13
CA ASN A 222 -22.23 1.94 14.09
C ASN A 222 -21.53 0.69 13.50
N PRO A 223 -21.43 -0.44 14.22
CA PRO A 223 -20.76 -1.64 13.70
C PRO A 223 -21.35 -2.15 12.39
N GLU A 224 -22.67 -1.97 12.17
CA GLU A 224 -23.33 -2.34 10.93
C GLU A 224 -22.93 -1.43 9.76
N TYR A 225 -22.73 -0.13 10.04
CA TYR A 225 -22.17 0.81 9.06
C TYR A 225 -20.74 0.42 8.70
N VAL A 226 -19.87 0.21 9.69
CA VAL A 226 -18.47 -0.17 9.47
C VAL A 226 -18.39 -1.45 8.63
N ALA A 227 -19.15 -2.49 8.98
CA ALA A 227 -19.17 -3.73 8.22
C ALA A 227 -19.78 -3.59 6.81
N ALA A 228 -20.70 -2.64 6.58
CA ALA A 228 -21.21 -2.35 5.24
C ALA A 228 -20.20 -1.55 4.41
N HIS A 229 -19.57 -0.54 5.02
CA HIS A 229 -18.53 0.28 4.41
C HIS A 229 -17.31 -0.57 4.04
N ASP A 230 -16.84 -1.44 4.94
CA ASP A 230 -15.73 -2.36 4.67
C ASP A 230 -16.01 -3.31 3.50
N ARG A 231 -17.28 -3.74 3.34
CA ARG A 231 -17.69 -4.53 2.16
C ARG A 231 -17.67 -3.70 0.88
N ALA A 232 -18.06 -2.43 0.94
CA ALA A 232 -18.00 -1.51 -0.19
C ALA A 232 -16.54 -1.23 -0.60
N GLU A 233 -15.65 -0.97 0.36
CA GLU A 233 -14.22 -0.81 0.12
C GLU A 233 -13.58 -2.07 -0.47
N ALA A 234 -13.88 -3.25 0.09
CA ALA A 234 -13.39 -4.52 -0.44
C ALA A 234 -13.88 -4.76 -1.89
N GLU A 235 -15.14 -4.43 -2.20
CA GLU A 235 -15.65 -4.52 -3.57
C GLU A 235 -14.98 -3.48 -4.49
N LYS A 236 -14.82 -2.22 -4.06
CA LYS A 236 -14.15 -1.16 -4.80
C LYS A 236 -12.70 -1.53 -5.15
N SER A 237 -11.96 -2.13 -4.21
CA SER A 237 -10.56 -2.54 -4.39
C SER A 237 -10.35 -3.45 -5.61
N LYS A 238 -11.38 -4.20 -6.03
CA LYS A 238 -11.31 -5.07 -7.22
C LYS A 238 -11.09 -4.31 -8.51
N TYR A 239 -11.53 -3.05 -8.57
CA TYR A 239 -11.48 -2.18 -9.74
C TYR A 239 -10.29 -1.22 -9.72
N ILE A 240 -9.62 -1.06 -8.57
CA ILE A 240 -8.43 -0.22 -8.42
C ILE A 240 -7.22 -0.99 -8.96
N ASN A 241 -6.49 -0.42 -9.91
CA ASN A 241 -5.19 -0.94 -10.32
C ASN A 241 -4.08 -0.05 -9.77
N THR A 242 -2.99 -0.63 -9.32
CA THR A 242 -1.93 0.14 -8.67
C THR A 242 -0.77 0.30 -9.64
N LEU A 243 -0.45 1.55 -9.97
CA LEU A 243 0.77 1.95 -10.65
C LEU A 243 1.85 2.21 -9.61
N ILE A 244 3.07 1.73 -9.87
CA ILE A 244 4.19 1.82 -8.95
C ILE A 244 5.36 2.44 -9.70
N PHE A 245 6.06 3.40 -9.09
CA PHE A 245 7.32 3.95 -9.59
C PHE A 245 8.42 3.76 -8.55
N CYS A 246 9.63 3.42 -8.99
CA CYS A 246 10.79 3.43 -8.11
C CYS A 246 11.55 4.77 -8.22
N PHE A 247 12.02 5.28 -7.10
CA PHE A 247 12.62 6.61 -7.01
C PHE A 247 13.95 6.69 -7.74
N ASP A 248 14.80 5.67 -7.69
CA ASP A 248 16.11 5.68 -8.39
C ASP A 248 15.95 6.05 -9.88
N ARG A 249 15.03 5.38 -10.57
CA ARG A 249 14.78 5.65 -12.00
C ARG A 249 14.02 6.94 -12.25
N VAL A 250 13.12 7.33 -11.35
CA VAL A 250 12.46 8.64 -11.42
C VAL A 250 13.49 9.76 -11.25
N VAL A 251 14.42 9.67 -10.28
CA VAL A 251 15.52 10.63 -10.06
C VAL A 251 16.43 10.70 -11.27
N LYS A 252 16.79 9.56 -11.86
CA LYS A 252 17.60 9.53 -13.08
C LYS A 252 16.93 10.32 -14.20
N HIS A 253 15.66 10.03 -14.49
CA HIS A 253 14.93 10.73 -15.53
C HIS A 253 14.64 12.20 -15.19
N TYR A 254 14.43 12.52 -13.90
CA TYR A 254 14.33 13.89 -13.40
C TYR A 254 15.59 14.67 -13.68
N ASN A 255 16.77 14.12 -13.35
CA ASN A 255 18.05 14.78 -13.59
C ASN A 255 18.34 14.98 -15.09
N ASP A 256 17.90 14.04 -15.94
CA ASP A 256 18.00 14.17 -17.40
C ASP A 256 17.10 15.31 -17.93
N ALA A 257 15.87 15.45 -17.41
CA ALA A 257 14.89 16.44 -17.86
C ALA A 257 15.09 17.83 -17.25
N ARG A 258 15.63 17.91 -16.02
CA ARG A 258 15.72 19.14 -15.23
C ARG A 258 16.42 20.31 -15.95
N PRO A 259 17.53 20.13 -16.70
CA PRO A 259 18.18 21.22 -17.42
C PRO A 259 17.27 21.90 -18.46
N GLU A 260 16.37 21.16 -19.09
CA GLU A 260 15.42 21.69 -20.09
C GLU A 260 14.24 22.41 -19.42
N MET A 261 14.01 22.16 -18.13
CA MET A 261 12.90 22.69 -17.33
C MET A 261 13.38 23.48 -16.12
N GLN A 262 14.50 24.20 -16.24
CA GLN A 262 15.17 24.90 -15.12
C GLN A 262 14.32 25.93 -14.35
N TYR A 263 13.20 26.38 -14.92
CA TYR A 263 12.28 27.34 -14.30
C TYR A 263 10.97 26.71 -13.81
N ALA A 264 10.75 25.43 -14.06
CA ALA A 264 9.58 24.71 -13.57
C ALA A 264 9.74 24.35 -12.09
N GLU A 265 8.65 24.22 -11.36
CA GLU A 265 8.69 23.65 -10.01
C GLU A 265 9.06 22.16 -10.09
N PRO A 266 9.78 21.59 -9.10
CA PRO A 266 10.19 20.19 -9.13
C PRO A 266 9.03 19.21 -9.36
N ARG A 267 7.87 19.46 -8.75
CA ARG A 267 6.67 18.63 -8.95
C ARG A 267 6.21 18.59 -10.41
N ASP A 268 6.35 19.70 -11.15
CA ASP A 268 5.91 19.78 -12.55
C ASP A 268 6.85 19.00 -13.45
N VAL A 269 8.16 19.02 -13.14
CA VAL A 269 9.17 18.19 -13.83
C VAL A 269 8.91 16.71 -13.54
N LEU A 270 8.65 16.33 -12.28
CA LEU A 270 8.33 14.96 -11.88
C LEU A 270 7.07 14.44 -12.58
N SER A 271 6.03 15.28 -12.66
CA SER A 271 4.78 15.00 -13.39
C SER A 271 5.07 14.62 -14.84
N VAL A 272 5.82 15.47 -15.56
CA VAL A 272 6.20 15.24 -16.96
C VAL A 272 7.06 13.98 -17.11
N VAL A 273 8.04 13.77 -16.22
CA VAL A 273 8.93 12.61 -16.25
C VAL A 273 8.14 11.31 -16.07
N MET A 274 7.27 11.22 -15.07
CA MET A 274 6.46 10.03 -14.84
C MET A 274 5.46 9.79 -15.98
N ALA A 275 4.87 10.84 -16.56
CA ALA A 275 4.03 10.73 -17.76
C ALA A 275 4.81 10.17 -18.95
N GLN A 276 6.03 10.67 -19.21
CA GLN A 276 6.91 10.16 -20.27
C GLN A 276 7.34 8.72 -20.02
N MET A 277 7.58 8.33 -18.76
CA MET A 277 7.89 6.94 -18.42
C MET A 277 6.75 6.01 -18.88
N LEU A 278 5.49 6.39 -18.60
CA LEU A 278 4.32 5.64 -19.06
C LEU A 278 4.14 5.67 -20.58
N GLU A 279 4.20 6.85 -21.20
CA GLU A 279 3.90 7.03 -22.63
C GLU A 279 4.93 6.33 -23.53
N ASP A 280 6.22 6.41 -23.17
CA ASP A 280 7.32 5.82 -23.93
C ASP A 280 7.66 4.39 -23.51
N GLY A 281 7.03 3.87 -22.45
CA GLY A 281 7.35 2.54 -21.89
C GLY A 281 8.77 2.43 -21.32
N ARG A 282 9.25 3.47 -20.62
CA ARG A 282 10.60 3.49 -20.02
C ARG A 282 10.65 2.62 -18.77
N SER A 283 11.83 2.11 -18.43
CA SER A 283 12.05 1.36 -17.18
C SER A 283 11.77 2.20 -15.93
N GLY A 284 11.34 1.57 -14.84
CA GLY A 284 11.18 2.23 -13.54
C GLY A 284 9.77 2.40 -13.05
N TYR A 285 8.81 1.76 -13.73
CA TYR A 285 7.46 1.61 -13.25
C TYR A 285 6.94 0.20 -13.53
N THR A 286 5.90 -0.18 -12.80
CA THR A 286 5.09 -1.37 -13.10
C THR A 286 3.65 -1.15 -12.66
N TRP A 287 2.75 -1.97 -13.19
CA TRP A 287 1.39 -2.08 -12.67
C TRP A 287 1.22 -3.38 -11.89
N THR A 288 0.33 -3.41 -10.89
CA THR A 288 -0.01 -4.67 -10.21
C THR A 288 -0.83 -5.60 -11.12
N ARG A 289 -1.57 -5.05 -12.08
CA ARG A 289 -2.22 -5.80 -13.18
C ARG A 289 -2.03 -5.06 -14.50
N PRO A 290 -2.07 -5.74 -15.65
CA PRO A 290 -2.14 -5.04 -16.94
C PRO A 290 -3.28 -4.00 -16.93
N PRO A 291 -2.99 -2.71 -17.18
CA PRO A 291 -4.01 -1.67 -17.11
C PRO A 291 -4.99 -1.78 -18.27
N THR A 292 -6.25 -1.39 -18.03
CA THR A 292 -7.17 -1.10 -19.14
C THR A 292 -6.75 0.17 -19.87
N GLN A 293 -7.24 0.38 -21.09
CA GLN A 293 -6.98 1.62 -21.82
C GLN A 293 -7.42 2.86 -21.04
N GLU A 294 -8.60 2.82 -20.42
CA GLU A 294 -9.13 3.92 -19.61
C GLU A 294 -8.26 4.21 -18.37
N GLN A 295 -7.73 3.17 -17.71
CA GLN A 295 -6.82 3.35 -16.58
C GLN A 295 -5.49 3.99 -17.03
N HIS A 296 -4.96 3.55 -18.16
CA HIS A 296 -3.73 4.11 -18.73
C HIS A 296 -3.91 5.58 -19.12
N GLU A 297 -5.02 5.90 -19.79
CA GLU A 297 -5.37 7.29 -20.17
C GLU A 297 -5.58 8.18 -18.95
N LEU A 298 -6.26 7.68 -17.90
CA LEU A 298 -6.42 8.42 -16.65
C LEU A 298 -5.08 8.68 -15.96
N ALA A 299 -4.21 7.67 -15.85
CA ALA A 299 -2.89 7.85 -15.25
C ALA A 299 -2.05 8.88 -16.01
N LEU A 300 -2.07 8.85 -17.34
CA LEU A 300 -1.43 9.89 -18.17
C LEU A 300 -2.06 11.26 -17.98
N ALA A 301 -3.39 11.35 -17.83
CA ALA A 301 -4.06 12.63 -17.60
C ALA A 301 -3.68 13.23 -16.24
N ILE A 302 -3.62 12.41 -15.18
CA ILE A 302 -3.20 12.81 -13.84
C ILE A 302 -1.74 13.31 -13.86
N LEU A 303 -0.84 12.55 -14.48
CA LEU A 303 0.60 12.88 -14.52
C LEU A 303 0.95 13.94 -15.58
N GLY A 304 0.12 14.13 -16.60
CA GLY A 304 0.45 14.99 -17.74
C GLY A 304 0.35 16.48 -17.46
N ASN A 305 -0.08 16.88 -16.26
CA ASN A 305 -0.30 18.29 -15.87
C ASN A 305 -1.16 19.07 -16.89
N ARG A 306 -2.00 18.35 -17.65
CA ARG A 306 -2.98 18.91 -18.61
C ARG A 306 -4.30 19.13 -17.90
N GLY A 307 -4.31 20.10 -16.99
CA GLY A 307 -5.53 20.79 -16.52
C GLY A 307 -5.88 21.95 -17.45
#